data_AF-A0A0J1HC89-F1
#
_entry.id   AF-A0A0J1HC89-F1
#
_cell.length_a   1.000
_cell.length_b   1.000
_cell.length_c   1.000
_cell.angle_alpha   90.00
_cell.angle_beta   90.00
_cell.angle_gamma   90.00
#
_symmetry.space_group_name_H-M   'P 1'
#
loop_
_entity.id
_entity.type
_entity.pdbx_description
1 polymer ?
#
loop_
_entity_poly.entity_id
_entity_poly.type
_entity_poly.pdbx_seq_one_letter_code
_entity_poly.pdbx_strand_id
1 'polypeptide(L)'
;MQKDNPIPTRLKEARKKAGITQKELGIRIGMEPSSASGRMNHYEKGRHTPDIGTLRRMADELNVPLNYFFCENELSATLACIIDKMSDEEKAALLASLSTQA
;
A
#
# COMPACT_ATOMS: atom_id res chain seq x y z
N MET A 1 -21.70 -10.79 2.31
CA MET A 1 -20.34 -11.08 1.84
C MET A 1 -19.38 -10.49 2.83
N GLN A 2 -18.46 -11.29 3.39
CA GLN A 2 -17.39 -10.77 4.24
C GLN A 2 -16.52 -9.89 3.34
N LYS A 3 -16.26 -8.64 3.72
CA LYS A 3 -15.35 -7.77 2.97
C LYS A 3 -13.94 -8.32 3.16
N ASP A 4 -13.31 -8.75 2.07
CA ASP A 4 -11.95 -9.27 2.09
C ASP A 4 -10.97 -8.17 2.53
N ASN A 5 -9.95 -8.55 3.32
CA ASN A 5 -8.88 -7.64 3.72
C ASN A 5 -8.18 -7.09 2.45
N PRO A 6 -8.10 -5.76 2.24
CA PRO A 6 -7.49 -5.19 1.05
C PRO A 6 -5.96 -5.29 1.01
N ILE A 7 -5.31 -5.47 2.18
CA ILE A 7 -3.86 -5.42 2.34
C ILE A 7 -3.14 -6.43 1.41
N PRO A 8 -3.52 -7.72 1.35
CA PRO A 8 -2.82 -8.70 0.52
C PRO A 8 -2.81 -8.34 -0.97
N THR A 9 -3.94 -7.87 -1.48
CA THR A 9 -4.11 -7.47 -2.88
C THR A 9 -3.28 -6.22 -3.17
N ARG A 10 -3.42 -5.17 -2.35
CA ARG A 10 -2.68 -3.91 -2.50
C ARG A 10 -1.17 -4.12 -2.42
N LEU A 11 -0.71 -4.91 -1.46
CA LEU A 11 0.71 -5.24 -1.32
C LEU A 11 1.27 -5.92 -2.58
N LYS A 12 0.54 -6.90 -3.11
CA LYS A 12 0.94 -7.62 -4.31
C LYS A 12 0.99 -6.70 -5.54
N GLU A 13 0.03 -5.80 -5.67
CA GLU A 13 -0.05 -4.83 -6.78
C GLU A 13 1.09 -3.82 -6.73
N ALA A 14 1.28 -3.15 -5.59
CA ALA A 14 2.37 -2.20 -5.41
C ALA A 14 3.74 -2.86 -5.63
N ARG A 15 3.95 -4.06 -5.09
CA ARG A 15 5.18 -4.83 -5.34
C ARG A 15 5.39 -5.14 -6.82
N LYS A 16 4.35 -5.62 -7.51
CA LYS A 16 4.43 -5.91 -8.95
C LYS A 16 4.71 -4.66 -9.76
N LYS A 17 4.11 -3.52 -9.41
CA LYS A 17 4.36 -2.22 -10.03
C LYS A 17 5.80 -1.74 -9.82
N ALA A 18 6.38 -2.03 -8.67
CA ALA A 18 7.80 -1.78 -8.37
C ALA A 18 8.75 -2.78 -9.07
N GLY A 19 8.24 -3.84 -9.70
CA GLY A 19 9.05 -4.79 -10.46
C GLY A 19 9.94 -5.72 -9.63
N ILE A 20 9.70 -5.83 -8.32
CA ILE A 20 10.53 -6.62 -7.40
C ILE A 20 9.87 -7.92 -6.95
N THR A 21 10.67 -8.91 -6.56
CA THR A 21 10.17 -10.20 -6.03
C THR A 21 9.71 -10.06 -4.58
N GLN A 22 8.94 -11.05 -4.09
CA GLN A 22 8.56 -11.12 -2.67
C GLN A 22 9.80 -11.17 -1.77
N LYS A 23 10.79 -12.01 -2.12
CA LYS A 23 12.05 -12.11 -1.37
C LYS A 23 12.78 -10.77 -1.34
N GLU A 24 12.87 -10.10 -2.48
CA GLU A 24 13.53 -8.80 -2.61
C GLU A 24 12.88 -7.75 -1.71
N LEU A 25 11.54 -7.57 -1.80
CA LEU A 25 10.82 -6.63 -0.93
C LEU A 25 11.04 -6.93 0.55
N GLY A 26 10.97 -8.22 0.94
CA GLY A 26 11.26 -8.62 2.31
C GLY A 26 12.66 -8.22 2.76
N ILE A 27 13.69 -8.47 1.95
CA ILE A 27 15.06 -8.08 2.30
C ILE A 27 15.17 -6.56 2.45
N ARG A 28 14.59 -5.77 1.53
CA ARG A 28 14.67 -4.30 1.55
C ARG A 28 14.01 -3.67 2.77
N ILE A 29 12.92 -4.25 3.27
CA ILE A 29 12.27 -3.78 4.51
C ILE A 29 12.94 -4.34 5.78
N GLY A 30 14.10 -4.97 5.67
CA GLY A 30 14.91 -5.44 6.81
C GLY A 30 14.52 -6.81 7.35
N MET A 31 14.03 -7.71 6.49
CA MET A 31 13.79 -9.12 6.86
C MET A 31 15.03 -9.98 6.59
N GLU A 32 15.25 -11.00 7.43
CA GLU A 32 16.29 -12.00 7.20
C GLU A 32 16.07 -12.73 5.85
N PRO A 33 17.10 -12.84 4.98
CA PRO A 33 16.96 -13.42 3.64
C PRO A 33 16.38 -14.83 3.59
N SER A 34 16.62 -15.64 4.62
CA SER A 34 16.10 -17.00 4.76
C SER A 34 14.59 -17.05 5.00
N SER A 35 14.01 -15.99 5.60
CA SER A 35 12.58 -15.93 5.96
C SER A 35 11.78 -14.98 5.06
N ALA A 36 12.43 -14.03 4.38
CA ALA A 36 11.81 -12.96 3.60
C ALA A 36 10.73 -13.44 2.63
N SER A 37 11.04 -14.43 1.79
CA SER A 37 10.09 -14.96 0.80
C SER A 37 8.83 -15.54 1.45
N GLY A 38 9.00 -16.34 2.51
CA GLY A 38 7.89 -17.01 3.19
C GLY A 38 6.95 -16.01 3.88
N ARG A 39 7.51 -15.02 4.60
CA ARG A 39 6.70 -13.99 5.27
C ARG A 39 5.93 -13.13 4.26
N MET A 40 6.60 -12.70 3.20
CA MET A 40 5.97 -11.91 2.14
C MET A 40 4.86 -12.68 1.42
N ASN A 41 5.05 -13.97 1.17
CA ASN A 41 3.99 -14.83 0.64
C ASN A 41 2.80 -14.94 1.61
N HIS A 42 3.03 -15.05 2.92
CA HIS A 42 1.94 -15.08 3.91
C HIS A 42 1.15 -13.77 3.92
N TYR A 43 1.82 -12.62 3.77
CA TYR A 43 1.14 -11.33 3.68
C TYR A 43 0.32 -11.20 2.39
N GLU A 44 0.89 -11.55 1.22
CA GLU A 44 0.16 -11.48 -0.07
C GLU A 44 -0.95 -12.52 -0.23
N LYS A 45 -0.96 -13.57 0.62
CA LYS A 45 -2.04 -14.56 0.70
C LYS A 45 -3.04 -14.26 1.81
N GLY A 46 -2.81 -13.22 2.62
CA GLY A 46 -3.67 -12.88 3.76
C GLY A 46 -3.64 -13.90 4.91
N ARG A 47 -2.64 -14.80 4.96
CA ARG A 47 -2.46 -15.75 6.08
C ARG A 47 -2.01 -15.05 7.36
N HIS A 48 -1.24 -13.97 7.19
CA HIS A 48 -0.86 -13.06 8.26
C HIS A 48 -1.10 -11.63 7.80
N THR A 49 -1.40 -10.76 8.75
CA THR A 49 -1.48 -9.32 8.52
C THR A 49 -0.21 -8.67 9.05
N PRO A 50 0.54 -7.90 8.23
CA PRO A 50 1.67 -7.13 8.74
C PRO A 50 1.18 -6.09 9.76
N ASP A 51 2.00 -5.79 10.76
CA ASP A 51 1.74 -4.67 11.64
C ASP A 51 1.93 -3.32 10.92
N ILE A 52 1.48 -2.23 11.55
CA ILE A 52 1.58 -0.89 10.97
C ILE A 52 3.05 -0.48 10.69
N GLY A 53 4.00 -0.89 11.54
CA GLY A 53 5.42 -0.60 11.33
C GLY A 53 5.98 -1.28 10.08
N THR A 54 5.57 -2.50 9.81
CA THR A 54 5.92 -3.26 8.61
C THR A 54 5.23 -2.70 7.38
N LEU A 55 3.95 -2.34 7.47
CA LEU A 55 3.24 -1.66 6.39
C LEU A 55 3.88 -0.30 6.03
N ARG A 56 4.36 0.45 7.02
CA ARG A 56 5.06 1.73 6.77
C ARG A 56 6.34 1.51 5.98
N ARG A 57 7.19 0.56 6.40
CA ARG A 57 8.40 0.20 5.64
C ARG A 57 8.09 -0.27 4.21
N MET A 58 7.01 -1.03 4.04
CA MET A 58 6.55 -1.45 2.70
C MET A 58 6.07 -0.24 1.87
N ALA A 59 5.33 0.69 2.46
CA ALA A 59 4.88 1.92 1.80
C ALA A 59 6.06 2.74 1.31
N ASP A 60 7.04 2.98 2.19
CA ASP A 60 8.26 3.73 1.89
C ASP A 60 9.04 3.07 0.74
N GLU A 61 9.25 1.75 0.80
CA GLU A 61 9.97 1.00 -0.25
C GLU A 61 9.20 0.94 -1.57
N LEU A 62 7.87 0.84 -1.54
CA LEU A 62 7.04 0.72 -2.73
C LEU A 62 6.57 2.07 -3.29
N ASN A 63 6.97 3.17 -2.67
CA ASN A 63 6.60 4.54 -3.05
C ASN A 63 5.08 4.72 -3.17
N VAL A 64 4.35 4.28 -2.15
CA VAL A 64 2.90 4.44 -2.01
C VAL A 64 2.57 4.95 -0.59
N PRO A 65 1.51 5.75 -0.40
CA PRO A 65 1.14 6.19 0.94
C PRO A 65 0.63 5.02 1.78
N LEU A 66 0.78 5.10 3.11
CA LEU A 66 0.32 4.03 4.02
C LEU A 66 -1.17 3.68 3.86
N ASN A 67 -2.02 4.68 3.58
CA ASN A 67 -3.46 4.47 3.40
C ASN A 67 -3.80 3.65 2.13
N TYR A 68 -2.88 3.53 1.17
CA TYR A 68 -3.03 2.70 -0.04
C TYR A 68 -3.37 1.25 0.30
N PHE A 69 -2.77 0.68 1.35
CA PHE A 69 -3.01 -0.72 1.74
C PHE A 69 -4.43 -0.99 2.26
N PHE A 70 -5.20 0.07 2.56
CA PHE A 70 -6.56 -0.01 3.09
C PHE A 70 -7.64 0.27 2.03
N CYS A 71 -7.23 0.56 0.79
CA CYS A 71 -8.14 0.86 -0.31
C CYS A 71 -8.83 -0.41 -0.83
N GLU A 72 -10.16 -0.48 -0.74
CA GLU A 72 -10.95 -1.64 -1.19
C GLU A 72 -11.01 -1.76 -2.73
N ASN A 73 -10.81 -0.68 -3.49
CA ASN A 73 -10.92 -0.67 -4.95
C ASN A 73 -9.85 0.19 -5.64
N GLU A 74 -9.62 -0.07 -6.94
CA GLU A 74 -8.58 0.60 -7.74
C GLU A 74 -8.70 2.12 -7.75
N LEU A 75 -9.93 2.65 -7.79
CA LEU A 75 -10.17 4.08 -7.82
C LEU A 75 -9.66 4.74 -6.54
N SER A 76 -10.05 4.21 -5.38
CA SER A 76 -9.58 4.72 -4.07
C SER A 76 -8.06 4.60 -3.91
N ALA A 77 -7.46 3.51 -4.39
CA ALA A 77 -6.02 3.28 -4.34
C ALA A 77 -5.25 4.26 -5.23
N THR A 78 -5.79 4.55 -6.42
CA THR A 78 -5.23 5.52 -7.36
C THR A 78 -5.34 6.93 -6.80
N LEU A 79 -6.50 7.31 -6.25
CA LEU A 79 -6.71 8.59 -5.60
C LEU A 79 -5.75 8.80 -4.43
N ALA A 80 -5.56 7.79 -3.58
CA ALA A 80 -4.60 7.85 -2.47
C ALA A 80 -3.19 8.19 -2.99
N CYS A 81 -2.71 7.49 -4.02
CA CYS A 81 -1.39 7.74 -4.62
C CYS A 81 -1.26 9.14 -5.27
N ILE A 82 -2.33 9.67 -5.86
CA ILE A 82 -2.33 10.99 -6.49
C ILE A 82 -2.30 12.07 -5.41
N ILE A 83 -3.20 11.96 -4.43
CA ILE A 83 -3.33 12.92 -3.32
C ILE A 83 -2.02 12.98 -2.52
N ASP A 84 -1.35 11.86 -2.29
CA ASP A 84 -0.06 11.82 -1.58
C ASP A 84 1.02 12.69 -2.26
N LYS A 85 0.99 12.79 -3.59
CA LYS A 85 1.94 13.58 -4.39
C LYS A 85 1.57 15.05 -4.54
N MET A 86 0.37 15.44 -4.14
CA MET A 86 -0.10 16.82 -4.22
C MET A 86 0.51 17.66 -3.09
N SER A 87 0.75 18.94 -3.38
CA SER A 87 1.07 19.93 -2.34
C SER A 87 -0.13 20.16 -1.41
N ASP A 88 0.11 20.77 -0.26
CA ASP A 88 -0.98 21.07 0.68
C ASP A 88 -1.95 22.11 0.11
N GLU A 89 -1.47 23.04 -0.74
CA GLU A 89 -2.31 23.99 -1.47
C GLU A 89 -3.21 23.29 -2.51
N GLU A 90 -2.64 22.34 -3.26
CA GLU A 90 -3.40 21.55 -4.24
C GLU A 90 -4.47 20.69 -3.55
N LYS A 91 -4.13 20.08 -2.40
CA LYS A 91 -5.09 19.31 -1.58
C LYS A 91 -6.21 20.21 -1.05
N ALA A 92 -5.88 21.40 -0.56
CA ALA A 92 -6.86 22.36 -0.08
C ALA A 92 -7.81 22.84 -1.20
N ALA A 93 -7.27 23.11 -2.39
CA ALA A 93 -8.07 23.47 -3.56
C ALA A 93 -8.99 22.33 -4.01
N LEU A 94 -8.48 21.09 -4.04
CA LEU A 94 -9.29 19.90 -4.32
C LEU A 94 -10.42 19.74 -3.28
N LEU A 95 -10.10 19.85 -1.99
CA LEU A 95 -11.10 19.76 -0.92
C LEU A 95 -12.20 20.83 -1.08
N ALA A 96 -11.84 22.07 -1.40
CA ALA A 96 -12.80 23.14 -1.65
C ALA A 96 -13.71 22.83 -2.85
N SER A 97 -13.14 22.34 -3.96
CA SER A 97 -13.91 21.99 -5.15
C SER A 97 -14.93 20.86 -4.92
N LEU A 98 -14.57 19.86 -4.10
CA LEU A 98 -15.44 18.71 -3.77
C LEU A 98 -16.50 19.08 -2.73
N SER A 99 -16.17 19.93 -1.76
CA SER A 99 -17.10 20.35 -0.70
C SER A 99 -18.20 21.30 -1.20
N THR A 100 -18.00 21.94 -2.36
CA THR A 100 -18.98 22.85 -2.98
C THR A 100 -20.00 22.10 -3.85
N GLN A 101 -19.78 20.80 -4.10
CA GLN A 101 -20.65 19.96 -4.94
C GLN A 101 -21.53 18.98 -4.13
N ALA A 102 -21.49 19.04 -2.81
CA ALA A 102 -22.25 18.20 -1.89
C ALA A 102 -23.44 18.94 -1.26
#